data_AF-A0A9Q1FLP1-F1
#
_entry.id   AF-A0A9Q1FLP1-F1
#
_cell.length_a   1.000
_cell.length_b   1.000
_cell.length_c   1.000
_cell.angle_alpha   90.00
_cell.angle_beta   90.00
_cell.angle_gamma   90.00
#
_symmetry.space_group_name_H-M   'P 1'
#
loop_
_entity.id
_entity.type
_entity.pdbx_description
1 polymer ?
#
loop_
_entity_poly.entity_id
_entity_poly.type
_entity_poly.pdbx_seq_one_letter_code
_entity_poly.pdbx_strand_id
1 'polypeptide(L)'
;MGAVTDDEVIRKRLLIDGDGAGDDRRINVLLKSFTKWCSSGSPEDGFTQYQRMLGTLAQCEFSMGKTLLVYDMNLREMENYEKIYTDIEQSITSAHEKISECKKEIMRAKRIRKNRQEYDALAKVIQQHPDRHETLKQLEALDKELQQLSHIKENVEDKLELRKKQFHVLLSTIQELQQTLDNDEKSENEESQESPMDN
;
A
#
# COMPACT_ATOMS: atom_id res chain seq x y z
N MET A 1 -19.80 55.20 -5.47
CA MET A 1 -19.47 55.28 -4.04
C MET A 1 -18.93 53.93 -3.62
N GLY A 2 -17.62 53.84 -3.32
CA GLY A 2 -17.01 52.57 -2.93
C GLY A 2 -17.57 52.10 -1.60
N ALA A 3 -17.92 50.82 -1.50
CA ALA A 3 -18.37 50.21 -0.27
C ALA A 3 -17.26 50.31 0.77
N VAL A 4 -17.53 51.01 1.87
CA VAL A 4 -16.62 51.07 3.02
C VAL A 4 -16.45 49.64 3.52
N THR A 5 -15.22 49.14 3.50
CA THR A 5 -14.91 47.78 3.97
C THR A 5 -15.03 47.71 5.49
N ASP A 6 -15.38 46.56 6.05
CA ASP A 6 -15.50 46.39 7.51
C ASP A 6 -14.22 46.82 8.25
N ASP A 7 -13.05 46.61 7.65
CA ASP A 7 -11.76 47.12 8.13
C ASP A 7 -11.71 48.66 8.22
N GLU A 8 -12.28 49.38 7.25
CA GLU A 8 -12.37 50.85 7.32
C GLU A 8 -13.34 51.31 8.41
N VAL A 9 -14.44 50.58 8.64
CA VAL A 9 -15.39 50.88 9.72
C VAL A 9 -14.74 50.64 11.08
N ILE A 10 -14.04 49.53 11.25
CA ILE A 10 -13.33 49.17 12.49
C ILE A 10 -12.20 50.17 12.75
N ARG A 11 -11.41 50.53 11.73
CA ARG A 11 -10.35 51.53 11.86
C ARG A 11 -10.90 52.90 12.24
N LYS A 12 -12.00 53.35 11.61
CA LYS A 12 -12.68 54.61 11.97
C LYS A 12 -13.26 54.56 13.39
N ARG A 13 -13.83 53.44 13.82
CA ARG A 13 -14.37 53.26 15.18
C ARG A 13 -13.26 53.30 16.23
N LEU A 14 -12.15 52.60 16.00
CA LEU A 14 -10.95 52.64 16.85
C LEU A 14 -10.32 54.04 16.90
N LEU A 15 -10.36 54.81 15.82
CA LEU A 15 -9.94 56.21 15.79
C LEU A 15 -10.89 57.14 16.56
N ILE A 16 -12.20 56.86 16.55
CA ILE A 16 -13.21 57.64 17.28
C ILE A 16 -13.20 57.33 18.78
N ASP A 17 -12.99 56.06 19.16
CA ASP A 17 -12.90 55.64 20.57
C ASP A 17 -11.46 55.77 21.14
N GLY A 18 -10.45 55.87 20.27
CA GLY A 18 -9.03 55.86 20.62
C GLY A 18 -8.33 57.21 20.72
N ASP A 19 -8.97 58.33 20.36
CA ASP A 19 -8.30 59.63 20.42
C ASP A 19 -9.25 60.80 20.77
N GLY A 20 -8.95 61.51 21.86
CA GLY A 20 -9.31 62.93 22.00
C GLY A 20 -10.41 63.36 22.98
N ALA A 21 -11.38 62.53 23.39
CA ALA A 21 -12.45 63.06 24.26
C ALA A 21 -12.05 63.21 25.76
N GLY A 22 -11.07 62.42 26.21
CA GLY A 22 -10.67 62.32 27.62
C GLY A 22 -9.43 63.14 27.96
N ASP A 23 -8.28 62.78 27.39
CA ASP A 23 -6.99 63.40 27.74
C ASP A 23 -6.82 64.80 27.19
N ASP A 24 -7.14 65.06 25.92
CA ASP A 24 -7.14 66.42 25.37
C ASP A 24 -8.09 67.34 26.15
N ARG A 25 -9.28 66.84 26.53
CA ARG A 25 -10.20 67.55 27.42
C ARG A 25 -9.58 67.82 28.80
N ARG A 26 -8.90 66.84 29.41
CA ARG A 26 -8.22 67.01 30.72
C ARG A 26 -7.10 68.04 30.64
N ILE A 27 -6.28 68.00 29.60
CA ILE A 27 -5.18 68.96 29.35
C ILE A 27 -5.77 70.36 29.12
N ASN A 28 -6.82 70.49 28.31
CA ASN A 28 -7.52 71.75 28.10
C ASN A 28 -8.14 72.30 29.40
N VAL A 29 -8.68 71.45 30.27
CA VAL A 29 -9.21 71.86 31.58
C VAL A 29 -8.08 72.30 32.52
N LEU A 30 -6.94 71.62 32.53
CA LEU A 30 -5.75 72.01 33.29
C LEU A 30 -5.23 73.38 32.81
N LEU A 31 -5.14 73.61 31.50
CA LEU A 31 -4.72 74.88 30.90
C LEU A 31 -5.65 76.05 31.28
N LYS A 32 -6.98 75.84 31.21
CA LYS A 32 -7.96 76.85 31.64
C LYS A 32 -7.87 77.14 33.14
N SER A 33 -7.66 76.11 33.95
CA SER A 33 -7.50 76.23 35.40
C SER A 33 -6.24 76.99 35.77
N PHE A 34 -5.13 76.72 35.07
CA PHE A 34 -3.87 77.45 35.20
C PHE A 34 -4.04 78.93 34.85
N THR A 35 -4.67 79.24 33.71
CA THR A 35 -4.90 80.63 33.28
C THR A 35 -5.76 81.39 34.29
N LYS A 36 -6.79 80.75 34.84
CA LYS A 36 -7.66 81.33 35.88
C LYS A 36 -6.88 81.57 37.18
N TRP A 37 -6.04 80.62 37.58
CA TRP A 37 -5.20 80.74 38.76
C TRP A 37 -4.23 81.93 38.67
N CYS A 38 -3.60 82.16 37.51
CA CYS A 38 -2.74 83.32 37.27
C CYS A 38 -3.47 84.66 37.40
N SER A 39 -4.79 84.69 37.17
CA SER A 39 -5.64 85.87 37.32
C SER A 39 -6.33 86.02 38.69
N SER A 40 -6.06 85.10 39.63
CA SER A 40 -6.74 85.11 40.94
C SER A 40 -6.14 86.15 41.90
N GLY A 41 -7.00 86.97 42.52
CA GLY A 41 -6.61 88.06 43.43
C GLY A 41 -6.68 87.72 44.93
N SER A 42 -7.22 86.55 45.31
CA SER A 42 -7.35 86.10 46.70
C SER A 42 -6.41 84.92 47.00
N PRO A 43 -5.60 84.96 48.07
CA PRO A 43 -4.67 83.88 48.43
C PRO A 43 -5.33 82.53 48.73
N GLU A 44 -6.53 82.54 49.33
CA GLU A 44 -7.25 81.33 49.76
C GLU A 44 -7.87 80.57 48.56
N ASP A 45 -8.42 81.31 47.60
CA ASP A 45 -8.92 80.77 46.33
C ASP A 45 -7.78 80.26 45.44
N GLY A 46 -6.62 80.92 45.52
CA GLY A 46 -5.41 80.52 44.80
C GLY A 46 -4.88 79.16 45.26
N PHE A 47 -4.85 78.91 46.58
CA PHE A 47 -4.39 77.62 47.11
C PHE A 47 -5.30 76.45 46.72
N THR A 48 -6.62 76.65 46.79
CA THR A 48 -7.59 75.61 46.40
C THR A 48 -7.51 75.28 44.90
N GLN A 49 -7.31 76.28 44.04
CA GLN A 49 -7.14 76.07 42.60
C GLN A 49 -5.82 75.34 42.28
N TYR A 50 -4.73 75.67 42.98
CA TYR A 50 -3.45 74.99 42.85
C TYR A 50 -3.54 73.49 43.19
N GLN A 51 -4.18 73.14 44.30
CA GLN A 51 -4.39 71.72 44.68
C GLN A 51 -5.21 70.95 43.63
N ARG A 52 -6.24 71.58 43.05
CA ARG A 52 -7.02 70.97 41.95
C ARG A 52 -6.16 70.75 40.71
N MET A 53 -5.31 71.71 40.35
CA MET A 53 -4.39 71.58 39.22
C MET A 53 -3.40 70.41 39.41
N LEU A 54 -2.82 70.26 40.61
CA LEU A 54 -1.96 69.13 40.94
C LEU A 54 -2.70 67.79 40.78
N GLY A 55 -3.94 67.70 41.27
CA GLY A 55 -4.77 66.51 41.10
C GLY A 55 -5.04 66.17 39.63
N THR A 56 -5.34 67.19 38.81
CA THR A 56 -5.53 66.97 37.36
C THR A 56 -4.24 66.60 36.63
N LEU A 57 -3.09 67.13 37.04
CA LEU A 57 -1.79 66.77 36.47
C LEU A 57 -1.44 65.31 36.77
N ALA A 58 -1.61 64.87 38.03
CA ALA A 58 -1.38 63.48 38.42
C ALA A 58 -2.28 62.50 37.65
N GLN A 59 -3.53 62.88 37.35
CA GLN A 59 -4.42 62.08 36.50
C GLN A 59 -3.94 62.00 35.05
N CYS A 60 -3.37 63.08 34.49
CA CYS A 60 -2.78 63.08 33.15
C CYS A 60 -1.55 62.17 33.09
N GLU A 61 -0.66 62.25 34.08
CA GLU A 61 0.53 61.39 34.20
C GLU A 61 0.13 59.91 34.29
N PHE A 62 -0.88 59.59 35.10
CA PHE A 62 -1.40 58.24 35.21
C PHE A 62 -1.98 57.73 33.88
N SER A 63 -2.77 58.55 33.18
CA SER A 63 -3.34 58.18 31.87
C SER A 63 -2.26 57.91 30.84
N MET A 64 -1.20 58.74 30.82
CA MET A 64 -0.04 58.55 29.95
C MET A 64 0.67 57.23 30.25
N GLY A 65 0.98 56.96 31.52
CA GLY A 65 1.62 55.70 31.93
C GLY A 65 0.79 54.48 31.57
N LYS A 66 -0.54 54.55 31.76
CA LYS A 66 -1.46 53.48 31.34
C LYS A 66 -1.41 53.24 29.83
N THR A 67 -1.37 54.31 29.03
CA THR A 67 -1.34 54.21 27.56
C THR A 67 -0.07 53.51 27.07
N LEU A 68 1.09 53.82 27.68
CA LEU A 68 2.34 53.13 27.37
C LEU A 68 2.28 51.62 27.71
N LEU A 69 1.71 51.27 28.87
CA LEU A 69 1.55 49.86 29.24
C LEU A 69 0.61 49.09 28.30
N VAL A 70 -0.47 49.73 27.84
CA VAL A 70 -1.38 49.15 26.84
C VAL A 70 -0.67 48.98 25.50
N TYR A 71 0.14 49.96 25.08
CA TYR A 71 0.94 49.85 23.87
C TYR A 71 1.93 48.67 23.94
N ASP A 72 2.67 48.53 25.04
CA ASP A 72 3.61 47.40 25.25
C ASP A 72 2.90 46.05 25.35
N MET A 73 1.68 46.02 25.87
CA MET A 73 0.83 44.83 25.85
C MET A 73 0.44 44.46 24.41
N ASN A 74 -0.02 45.44 23.62
CA ASN A 74 -0.42 45.22 22.22
C ASN A 74 0.76 44.74 21.35
N LEU A 75 1.97 45.28 21.58
CA LEU A 75 3.18 44.78 20.90
C LEU A 75 3.41 43.29 21.16
N ARG A 76 3.32 42.87 22.44
CA ARG A 76 3.47 41.46 22.82
C ARG A 76 2.35 40.58 22.26
N GLU A 77 1.12 41.09 22.18
CA GLU A 77 0.01 40.37 21.56
C GLU A 77 0.24 40.19 20.05
N MET A 78 0.73 41.21 19.34
CA MET A 78 1.08 41.09 17.93
C MET A 78 2.16 40.02 17.69
N GLU A 79 3.23 40.02 18.49
CA GLU A 79 4.26 38.97 18.42
C GLU A 79 3.69 37.57 18.69
N ASN A 80 2.72 37.45 19.60
CA ASN A 80 2.07 36.18 19.88
C ASN A 80 1.20 35.71 18.71
N TYR A 81 0.46 36.63 18.07
CA TYR A 81 -0.32 36.31 16.88
C TYR A 81 0.56 35.89 15.69
N GLU A 82 1.71 36.53 15.50
CA GLU A 82 2.68 36.10 14.48
C GLU A 82 3.17 34.67 14.74
N LYS A 83 3.51 34.33 15.99
CA LYS A 83 3.91 32.96 16.36
C LYS A 83 2.80 31.96 16.07
N ILE A 84 1.57 32.24 16.51
CA ILE A 84 0.41 31.37 16.26
C ILE A 84 0.19 31.19 14.76
N TYR A 85 0.35 32.24 13.97
CA TYR A 85 0.24 32.16 12.51
C TYR A 85 1.28 31.21 11.92
N THR A 86 2.54 31.35 12.30
CA THR A 86 3.62 30.46 11.83
C THR A 86 3.42 29.00 12.27
N ASP A 87 2.92 28.76 13.49
CA ASP A 87 2.62 27.42 13.98
C ASP A 87 1.47 26.77 13.18
N ILE A 88 0.45 27.54 12.84
CA ILE A 88 -0.67 27.09 12.00
C ILE A 88 -0.16 26.73 10.61
N GLU A 89 0.67 27.57 9.97
CA GLU A 89 1.24 27.28 8.65
C GLU A 89 2.10 26.00 8.65
N GLN A 90 2.92 25.81 9.68
CA GLN A 90 3.71 24.58 9.84
C GLN A 90 2.82 23.35 10.02
N SER A 91 1.77 23.46 10.84
CA SER A 91 0.80 22.38 11.06
C SER A 91 0.07 22.00 9.75
N ILE A 92 -0.34 23.01 8.97
CA ILE A 92 -0.95 22.80 7.64
C ILE A 92 0.02 22.09 6.70
N THR A 93 1.28 22.52 6.67
CA THR A 93 2.31 21.90 5.82
C THR A 93 2.54 20.43 6.21
N SER A 94 2.69 20.14 7.51
CA SER A 94 2.83 18.78 8.03
C SER A 94 1.59 17.91 7.71
N ALA A 95 0.39 18.47 7.79
CA ALA A 95 -0.83 17.75 7.43
C ALA A 95 -0.86 17.39 5.93
N HIS A 96 -0.42 18.29 5.04
CA HIS A 96 -0.30 17.99 3.61
C HIS A 96 0.71 16.88 3.32
N GLU A 97 1.84 16.87 4.01
CA GLU A 97 2.84 15.79 3.89
C GLU A 97 2.25 14.44 4.32
N LYS A 98 1.58 14.39 5.49
CA LYS A 98 0.90 13.17 5.98
C LYS A 98 -0.15 12.67 4.99
N ILE A 99 -0.95 13.57 4.40
CA ILE A 99 -1.93 13.21 3.37
C ILE A 99 -1.23 12.59 2.15
N SER A 100 -0.11 13.17 1.72
CA SER A 100 0.68 12.65 0.59
C SER A 100 1.23 11.25 0.88
N GLU A 101 1.71 11.02 2.10
CA GLU A 101 2.20 9.71 2.54
C GLU A 101 1.08 8.67 2.60
N CYS A 102 -0.05 8.98 3.26
CA CYS A 102 -1.20 8.08 3.31
C CYS A 102 -1.72 7.73 1.91
N LYS A 103 -1.68 8.66 0.95
CA LYS A 103 -2.01 8.39 -0.46
C LYS A 103 -1.05 7.39 -1.12
N LYS A 104 0.24 7.42 -0.79
CA LYS A 104 1.21 6.42 -1.28
C LYS A 104 0.95 5.05 -0.65
N GLU A 105 0.70 5.02 0.66
CA GLU A 105 0.41 3.79 1.38
C GLU A 105 -0.85 3.09 0.88
N ILE A 106 -1.95 3.83 0.67
CA ILE A 106 -3.18 3.23 0.14
C ILE A 106 -2.98 2.65 -1.26
N MET A 107 -2.17 3.28 -2.11
CA MET A 107 -1.85 2.75 -3.44
C MET A 107 -1.03 1.46 -3.34
N ARG A 108 -0.07 1.39 -2.41
CA ARG A 108 0.69 0.17 -2.12
C ARG A 108 -0.23 -0.94 -1.59
N ALA A 109 -1.11 -0.63 -0.64
CA ALA A 109 -2.05 -1.58 -0.06
C ALA A 109 -3.02 -2.13 -1.12
N LYS A 110 -3.52 -1.27 -2.03
CA LYS A 110 -4.36 -1.71 -3.17
C LYS A 110 -3.61 -2.67 -4.09
N ARG A 111 -2.34 -2.41 -4.39
CA ARG A 111 -1.50 -3.32 -5.20
C ARG A 111 -1.33 -4.67 -4.51
N ILE A 112 -1.01 -4.67 -3.21
CA ILE A 112 -0.87 -5.92 -2.43
C ILE A 112 -2.17 -6.71 -2.43
N ARG A 113 -3.32 -6.04 -2.24
CA ARG A 113 -4.64 -6.68 -2.29
C ARG A 113 -4.91 -7.31 -3.65
N LYS A 114 -4.60 -6.61 -4.75
CA LYS A 114 -4.75 -7.14 -6.11
C LYS A 114 -3.90 -8.40 -6.31
N ASN A 115 -2.63 -8.35 -5.94
CA ASN A 115 -1.73 -9.50 -6.05
C ASN A 115 -2.24 -10.70 -5.22
N ARG A 116 -2.75 -10.44 -4.01
CA ARG A 116 -3.34 -11.49 -3.16
C ARG A 116 -4.57 -12.13 -3.81
N GLN A 117 -5.43 -11.34 -4.43
CA GLN A 117 -6.60 -11.86 -5.16
C GLN A 117 -6.18 -12.71 -6.36
N GLU A 118 -5.13 -12.33 -7.08
CA GLU A 118 -4.57 -13.12 -8.18
C GLU A 118 -3.99 -14.46 -7.68
N TYR A 119 -3.27 -14.45 -6.55
CA TYR A 119 -2.79 -15.67 -5.92
C TYR A 119 -3.92 -16.57 -5.44
N ASP A 120 -4.95 -16.01 -4.80
CA ASP A 120 -6.12 -16.78 -4.34
C ASP A 120 -6.89 -17.38 -5.52
N ALA A 121 -7.01 -16.65 -6.64
CA ALA A 121 -7.64 -17.15 -7.86
C ALA A 121 -6.85 -18.31 -8.46
N LEU A 122 -5.53 -18.19 -8.56
CA LEU A 122 -4.67 -19.26 -9.07
C LEU A 122 -4.69 -20.48 -8.14
N ALA A 123 -4.64 -20.27 -6.82
CA ALA A 123 -4.73 -21.33 -5.83
C ALA A 123 -6.04 -22.12 -5.94
N LYS A 124 -7.16 -21.43 -6.17
CA LYS A 124 -8.45 -22.10 -6.44
C LYS A 124 -8.43 -22.97 -7.68
N VAL A 125 -7.77 -22.53 -8.76
CA VAL A 125 -7.60 -23.36 -9.97
C VAL A 125 -6.71 -24.56 -9.67
N ILE A 126 -5.60 -24.38 -8.96
CA ILE A 126 -4.70 -25.48 -8.57
C ILE A 126 -5.44 -26.52 -7.71
N GLN A 127 -6.30 -26.09 -6.79
CA GLN A 127 -7.11 -26.99 -5.95
C GLN A 127 -8.12 -27.86 -6.72
N GLN A 128 -8.44 -27.52 -7.99
CA GLN A 128 -9.27 -28.38 -8.83
C GLN A 128 -8.51 -29.59 -9.37
N HIS A 129 -7.17 -29.56 -9.31
CA HIS A 129 -6.32 -30.67 -9.73
C HIS A 129 -5.99 -31.59 -8.56
N PRO A 130 -5.78 -32.90 -8.82
CA PRO A 130 -5.43 -33.86 -7.77
C PRO A 130 -4.08 -33.53 -7.14
N ASP A 131 -3.87 -34.03 -5.92
CA ASP A 131 -2.63 -33.81 -5.21
C ASP A 131 -1.44 -34.39 -5.99
N ARG A 132 -0.37 -33.61 -6.08
CA ARG A 132 0.83 -33.97 -6.84
C ARG A 132 1.48 -35.23 -6.27
N HIS A 133 1.54 -35.38 -4.95
CA HIS A 133 2.18 -36.51 -4.31
C HIS A 133 1.38 -37.80 -4.56
N GLU A 134 0.05 -37.73 -4.46
CA GLU A 134 -0.82 -38.85 -4.80
C GLU A 134 -0.68 -39.27 -6.26
N THR A 135 -0.68 -38.30 -7.18
CA THR A 135 -0.52 -38.55 -8.62
C THR A 135 0.83 -39.19 -8.95
N LEU A 136 1.92 -38.76 -8.29
CA LEU A 136 3.24 -39.36 -8.45
C LEU A 136 3.28 -40.81 -7.94
N LYS A 137 2.63 -41.09 -6.81
CA LYS A 137 2.54 -42.45 -6.26
C LYS A 137 1.77 -43.39 -7.19
N GLN A 138 0.69 -42.91 -7.80
CA GLN A 138 -0.06 -43.67 -8.80
C GLN A 138 0.79 -43.93 -10.06
N LEU A 139 1.53 -42.93 -10.55
CA LEU A 139 2.46 -43.09 -11.66
C LEU A 139 3.52 -44.17 -11.38
N GLU A 140 4.13 -44.14 -10.19
CA GLU A 140 5.14 -45.13 -9.81
C GLU A 140 4.56 -46.55 -9.74
N ALA A 141 3.32 -46.69 -9.26
CA ALA A 141 2.63 -47.98 -9.23
C ALA A 141 2.33 -48.50 -10.65
N LEU A 142 1.81 -47.65 -11.54
CA LEU A 142 1.57 -48.01 -12.94
C LEU A 142 2.88 -48.38 -13.67
N ASP A 143 3.98 -47.67 -13.41
CA ASP A 143 5.26 -47.96 -14.04
C ASP A 143 5.79 -49.34 -13.64
N LYS A 144 5.66 -49.71 -12.36
CA LYS A 144 5.99 -51.07 -11.88
C LYS A 144 5.12 -52.13 -12.55
N GLU A 145 3.83 -51.87 -12.71
CA GLU A 145 2.91 -52.79 -13.36
C GLU A 145 3.23 -52.96 -14.86
N LEU A 146 3.56 -51.86 -15.55
CA LEU A 146 4.01 -51.89 -16.94
C LEU A 146 5.30 -52.69 -17.12
N GLN A 147 6.28 -52.50 -16.23
CA GLN A 147 7.52 -53.28 -16.25
C GLN A 147 7.25 -54.77 -16.06
N GLN A 148 6.36 -55.14 -15.13
CA GLN A 148 5.97 -56.53 -14.91
C GLN A 148 5.27 -57.13 -16.13
N LEU A 149 4.31 -56.40 -16.73
CA LEU A 149 3.61 -56.84 -17.94
C LEU A 149 4.56 -56.98 -19.13
N SER A 150 5.54 -56.08 -19.26
CA SER A 150 6.58 -56.18 -20.30
C SER A 150 7.39 -57.46 -20.14
N HIS A 151 7.83 -57.78 -18.92
CA HIS A 151 8.58 -59.00 -18.66
C HIS A 151 7.74 -60.25 -18.90
N ILE A 152 6.45 -60.24 -18.53
CA ILE A 152 5.53 -61.35 -18.82
C ILE A 152 5.37 -61.54 -20.32
N LYS A 153 5.19 -60.45 -21.07
CA LYS A 153 5.09 -60.48 -22.53
C LYS A 153 6.32 -61.12 -23.16
N GLU A 154 7.51 -60.65 -22.78
CA GLU A 154 8.79 -61.18 -23.26
C GLU A 154 8.90 -62.69 -22.96
N ASN A 155 8.58 -63.11 -21.74
CA ASN A 155 8.57 -64.53 -21.36
C ASN A 155 7.58 -65.37 -22.19
N VAL A 156 6.44 -64.81 -22.59
CA VAL A 156 5.45 -65.50 -23.43
C VAL A 156 5.93 -65.57 -24.88
N GLU A 157 6.53 -64.50 -25.39
CA GLU A 157 7.15 -64.47 -26.73
C GLU A 157 8.27 -65.51 -26.84
N ASP A 158 9.14 -65.60 -25.83
CA ASP A 158 10.20 -66.63 -25.74
C ASP A 158 9.64 -68.04 -25.75
N LYS A 159 8.58 -68.29 -24.95
CA LYS A 159 7.89 -69.59 -24.94
C LYS A 159 7.28 -69.92 -26.29
N LEU A 160 6.65 -68.95 -26.95
CA LEU A 160 6.06 -69.13 -28.27
C LEU A 160 7.14 -69.45 -29.30
N GLU A 161 8.27 -68.75 -29.26
CA GLU A 161 9.39 -69.00 -30.17
C GLU A 161 10.02 -70.37 -29.95
N LEU A 162 10.18 -70.79 -28.69
CA LEU A 162 10.63 -72.14 -28.35
C LEU A 162 9.67 -73.20 -28.91
N ARG A 163 8.35 -73.01 -28.78
CA ARG A 163 7.35 -73.92 -29.35
C ARG A 163 7.42 -73.94 -30.88
N LYS A 164 7.58 -72.80 -31.55
CA LYS A 164 7.79 -72.75 -33.01
C LYS A 164 9.02 -73.55 -33.44
N LYS A 165 10.14 -73.42 -32.72
CA LYS A 165 11.37 -74.20 -32.95
C LYS A 165 11.14 -75.70 -32.76
N GLN A 166 10.45 -76.10 -31.69
CA GLN A 166 10.09 -77.51 -31.43
C GLN A 166 9.18 -78.08 -32.53
N PHE A 167 8.17 -77.32 -32.98
CA PHE A 167 7.32 -77.73 -34.09
C PHE A 167 8.09 -77.88 -35.40
N HIS A 168 9.05 -76.98 -35.67
CA HIS A 168 9.90 -77.08 -36.85
C HIS A 168 10.75 -78.37 -36.84
N VAL A 169 11.38 -78.69 -35.71
CA VAL A 169 12.13 -79.95 -35.55
C VAL A 169 11.22 -81.17 -35.79
N LEU A 170 10.01 -81.18 -35.20
CA LEU A 170 9.05 -82.26 -35.42
C LEU A 170 8.69 -82.39 -36.90
N LEU A 171 8.41 -81.27 -37.59
CA LEU A 171 8.08 -81.26 -39.01
C LEU A 171 9.23 -81.82 -39.87
N SER A 172 10.47 -81.42 -39.57
CA SER A 172 11.66 -81.95 -40.24
C SER A 172 11.80 -83.46 -40.04
N THR A 173 11.62 -83.96 -38.81
CA THR A 173 11.66 -85.42 -38.55
C THR A 173 10.55 -86.19 -39.28
N ILE A 174 9.35 -85.61 -39.41
CA ILE A 174 8.28 -86.21 -40.20
C ILE A 174 8.66 -86.25 -41.68
N GLN A 175 9.23 -85.17 -42.22
CA GLN A 175 9.70 -85.13 -43.61
C GLN A 175 10.82 -86.13 -43.87
N GLU A 176 11.78 -86.27 -42.95
CA GLU A 176 12.85 -87.27 -43.03
C GLU A 176 12.29 -88.70 -42.99
N LEU A 177 11.33 -88.99 -42.10
CA LEU A 177 10.65 -90.28 -42.07
C LEU A 177 9.87 -90.56 -43.35
N GLN A 178 9.15 -89.58 -43.89
CA GLN A 178 8.47 -89.70 -45.18
C GLN A 178 9.46 -89.98 -46.31
N GLN A 179 10.58 -89.26 -46.34
CA GLN A 179 11.63 -89.46 -47.34
C GLN A 179 12.31 -90.83 -47.20
N THR A 180 12.41 -91.37 -45.99
CA THR A 180 12.93 -92.72 -45.73
C THR A 180 11.94 -93.77 -46.24
N LEU A 181 10.65 -93.63 -45.93
CA LEU A 181 9.58 -94.50 -46.45
C LEU A 181 9.50 -94.46 -47.99
N ASP A 182 9.57 -93.28 -48.60
CA ASP A 182 9.57 -93.11 -50.06
C ASP A 182 10.82 -93.76 -50.71
N ASN A 183 11.95 -93.79 -50.01
CA ASN A 183 13.18 -94.44 -50.48
C ASN A 183 13.12 -95.96 -50.31
N ASP A 184 12.51 -96.45 -49.22
CA ASP A 184 12.28 -97.88 -49.00
C ASP A 184 11.28 -98.43 -50.04
N GLU A 185 10.17 -97.72 -50.33
CA GLU A 185 9.22 -98.09 -51.39
C GLU A 185 9.85 -98.09 -52.80
N LYS A 186 10.83 -97.21 -53.06
CA LYS A 186 11.60 -97.23 -54.31
C LYS A 186 12.56 -98.40 -54.38
N SER A 187 13.22 -98.73 -53.26
CA SER A 187 14.15 -99.85 -53.16
C SER A 187 13.44 -101.21 -53.31
N GLU A 188 12.25 -101.37 -52.73
CA GLU A 188 11.41 -102.57 -52.91
C GLU A 188 10.89 -102.72 -54.35
N ASN A 189 10.62 -101.61 -55.05
CA ASN A 189 10.24 -101.62 -56.46
C ASN A 189 11.43 -101.95 -57.40
N GLU A 190 12.65 -101.56 -57.03
CA GLU A 190 13.88 -101.93 -57.76
C GLU A 190 14.24 -103.41 -57.54
N GLU A 191 14.12 -103.94 -56.31
CA GLU A 191 14.31 -105.39 -56.04
C GLU A 191 13.25 -106.27 -56.72
N SER A 192 12.03 -105.75 -56.90
CA SER A 192 10.94 -106.44 -57.63
C SER A 192 11.11 -106.43 -59.16
N GLN A 193 12.03 -105.64 -59.71
CA GLN A 193 12.36 -105.61 -61.13
C GLN A 193 13.63 -106.40 -61.50
N GLU A 194 14.48 -106.79 -60.54
CA GLU A 194 15.72 -107.55 -60.79
C GLU A 194 15.62 -109.08 -60.65
N SER A 195 14.42 -109.65 -60.52
CA SER A 195 14.21 -111.09 -60.81
C SER A 195 12.86 -111.33 -61.50
N PRO A 196 12.86 -111.69 -62.81
CA PRO A 196 13.30 -113.02 -63.20
C PRO A 196 14.09 -113.13 -64.55
N MET A 197 14.63 -114.34 -64.73
CA MET A 197 15.11 -115.00 -65.96
C MET A 197 16.60 -114.82 -66.32
N ASP A 198 17.35 -115.86 -66.70
CA ASP A 198 17.12 -117.31 -66.77
C ASP A 198 18.49 -117.98 -67.05
N ASN A 199 18.57 -119.28 -66.74
CA ASN A 199 19.43 -120.34 -67.34
C ASN A 199 20.94 -120.12 -67.57
#